data_AF-A0A920IEL2-F1
#
_entry.id   AF-A0A920IEL2-F1
#
_cell.length_a   1.000
_cell.length_b   1.000
_cell.length_c   1.000
_cell.angle_alpha   90.00
_cell.angle_beta   90.00
_cell.angle_gamma   90.00
#
_symmetry.space_group_name_H-M   'P 1'
#
loop_
_entity.id
_entity.type
_entity.pdbx_description
1 polymer ?
#
loop_
_entity_poly.entity_id
_entity_poly.type
_entity_poly.pdbx_seq_one_letter_code
_entity_poly.pdbx_strand_id
1 'polypeptide(L)'
;MEEQGQISAARNYTRLIDRFLQTIAAEKAVSKHTLAAYHSDLSVVAAGLANLSSDTAAGGLQTASADDLRKELHLWYKQGLTARTIARRLSTLRHFMSWMVAENHRTDNPSQFLDSPKLPQSLPKSLSEDEVITLIEASAHLPETQALQMRAGLELLYAGGLRISELLALRVQDMAGDRQMLVIKGKGGRERLSPLTAVSVEVARLWLEHRDADGPVTHSDQLLADAKSELTRQKFSVLLKQMAAHAGLRADTGQPACAAAFFCHAYVE
;
A
#
# COMPACT_ATOMS: atom_id res chain seq x y z
N MET A 1 42.62 -0.99 -11.56
CA MET A 1 41.98 0.20 -12.17
C MET A 1 40.48 0.01 -12.35
N GLU A 2 39.98 -1.18 -12.68
CA GLU A 2 38.52 -1.47 -12.77
C GLU A 2 37.75 -1.24 -11.46
N GLU A 3 38.35 -1.61 -10.32
CA GLU A 3 37.71 -1.51 -9.00
C GLU A 3 37.41 -0.06 -8.56
N GLN A 4 38.25 0.90 -8.95
CA GLN A 4 38.04 2.33 -8.64
C GLN A 4 36.97 2.98 -9.53
N GLY A 5 36.80 2.49 -10.77
CA GLY A 5 35.77 2.97 -11.70
C GLY A 5 34.35 2.57 -11.29
N GLN A 6 34.19 1.31 -10.83
CA GLN A 6 32.90 0.80 -10.33
C GLN A 6 32.45 1.50 -9.03
N ILE A 7 33.38 1.83 -8.13
CA ILE A 7 33.06 2.55 -6.88
C ILE A 7 32.57 3.98 -7.16
N SER A 8 33.13 4.68 -8.16
CA SER A 8 32.74 6.04 -8.54
C SER A 8 31.33 6.08 -9.16
N ALA A 9 31.04 5.14 -10.06
CA ALA A 9 29.73 4.99 -10.69
C ALA A 9 28.63 4.63 -9.69
N ALA A 10 28.94 3.72 -8.75
CA ALA A 10 28.08 3.35 -7.63
C ALA A 10 27.67 4.57 -6.79
N ARG A 11 28.61 5.49 -6.59
CA ARG A 11 28.40 6.73 -5.84
C ARG A 11 27.55 7.76 -6.59
N ASN A 12 27.58 7.75 -7.92
CA ASN A 12 26.91 8.76 -8.74
C ASN A 12 25.41 8.48 -8.91
N TYR A 13 25.01 7.25 -9.22
CA TYR A 13 23.57 6.93 -9.34
C TYR A 13 22.86 7.02 -7.98
N THR A 14 23.53 6.70 -6.87
CA THR A 14 22.95 6.81 -5.53
C THR A 14 22.55 8.27 -5.25
N ARG A 15 23.42 9.24 -5.60
CA ARG A 15 23.11 10.66 -5.47
C ARG A 15 21.93 11.11 -6.34
N LEU A 16 21.81 10.59 -7.56
CA LEU A 16 20.70 10.93 -8.46
C LEU A 16 19.37 10.36 -7.94
N ILE A 17 19.38 9.13 -7.42
CA ILE A 17 18.20 8.52 -6.78
C ILE A 17 17.79 9.35 -5.56
N ASP A 18 18.73 9.75 -4.71
CA ASP A 18 18.43 10.57 -3.53
C ASP A 18 17.84 11.93 -3.90
N ARG A 19 18.41 12.61 -4.91
CA ARG A 19 17.86 13.89 -5.41
C ARG A 19 16.45 13.73 -5.97
N PHE A 20 16.20 12.68 -6.76
CA PHE A 20 14.87 12.38 -7.26
C PHE A 20 13.85 12.17 -6.14
N LEU A 21 14.22 11.40 -5.11
CA LEU A 21 13.34 11.14 -3.97
C LEU A 21 13.07 12.40 -3.16
N GLN A 22 14.06 13.29 -3.00
CA GLN A 22 13.88 14.60 -2.37
C GLN A 22 12.93 15.49 -3.17
N THR A 23 13.10 15.59 -4.49
CA THR A 23 12.22 16.36 -5.37
C THR A 23 10.77 15.85 -5.28
N ILE A 24 10.56 14.54 -5.40
CA ILE A 24 9.21 13.95 -5.31
C ILE A 24 8.59 14.13 -3.92
N ALA A 25 9.38 14.03 -2.85
CA ALA A 25 8.91 14.26 -1.50
C ALA A 25 8.42 15.71 -1.31
N ALA A 26 9.12 16.68 -1.91
CA ALA A 26 8.77 18.09 -1.83
C ALA A 26 7.56 18.46 -2.70
N GLU A 27 7.46 17.91 -3.91
CA GLU A 27 6.45 18.31 -4.89
C GLU A 27 5.09 17.61 -4.73
N LYS A 28 5.08 16.34 -4.31
CA LYS A 28 3.91 15.46 -4.49
C LYS A 28 3.31 14.87 -3.21
N ALA A 29 3.74 15.33 -2.03
CA ALA A 29 3.29 14.82 -0.73
C ALA A 29 3.24 13.27 -0.68
N VAL A 30 4.26 12.65 -1.27
CA VAL A 30 4.31 11.20 -1.47
C VAL A 30 4.59 10.49 -0.15
N SER A 31 3.90 9.37 0.09
CA SER A 31 4.07 8.61 1.34
C SER A 31 5.49 8.06 1.51
N LYS A 32 5.94 7.93 2.76
CA LYS A 32 7.23 7.31 3.10
C LYS A 32 7.39 5.91 2.49
N HIS A 33 6.31 5.14 2.42
CA HIS A 33 6.31 3.80 1.82
C HIS A 33 6.53 3.83 0.31
N THR A 34 5.93 4.79 -0.38
CA THR A 34 6.13 4.96 -1.83
C THR A 34 7.57 5.38 -2.12
N LEU A 35 8.15 6.29 -1.32
CA LEU A 35 9.56 6.68 -1.45
C LEU A 35 10.50 5.49 -1.23
N ALA A 36 10.26 4.68 -0.19
CA ALA A 36 11.05 3.46 0.06
C ALA A 36 10.93 2.44 -1.07
N ALA A 37 9.73 2.26 -1.63
CA ALA A 37 9.52 1.38 -2.78
C ALA A 37 10.26 1.87 -4.03
N TYR A 38 10.23 3.19 -4.29
CA TYR A 38 10.95 3.79 -5.40
C TYR A 38 12.46 3.64 -5.24
N HIS A 39 12.99 3.92 -4.04
CA HIS A 39 14.41 3.70 -3.74
C HIS A 39 14.80 2.25 -4.03
N SER A 40 14.09 1.28 -3.44
CA SER A 40 14.38 -0.15 -3.61
C SER A 40 14.35 -0.58 -5.08
N ASP A 41 13.34 -0.16 -5.84
CA ASP A 41 13.23 -0.50 -7.26
C ASP A 41 14.40 0.07 -8.07
N LEU A 42 14.71 1.37 -7.89
CA LEU A 42 15.79 2.03 -8.63
C LEU A 42 17.15 1.45 -8.27
N SER A 43 17.39 1.10 -7.01
CA SER A 43 18.62 0.41 -6.60
C SER A 43 18.76 -0.95 -7.28
N VAL A 44 17.66 -1.71 -7.40
CA VAL A 44 17.69 -3.01 -8.11
C VAL A 44 18.00 -2.83 -9.59
N VAL A 45 17.36 -1.85 -10.26
CA VAL A 45 17.65 -1.57 -11.67
C VAL A 45 19.10 -1.14 -11.86
N ALA A 46 19.61 -0.24 -11.01
CA ALA A 46 20.99 0.24 -11.08
C ALA A 46 22.00 -0.91 -10.89
N ALA A 47 21.74 -1.82 -9.94
CA ALA A 47 22.57 -2.99 -9.72
C ALA A 47 22.54 -3.98 -10.89
N GLY A 48 21.37 -4.19 -11.51
CA GLY A 48 21.24 -5.03 -12.70
C GLY A 48 22.04 -4.48 -13.88
N LEU A 49 21.93 -3.17 -14.13
CA LEU A 49 22.66 -2.49 -15.20
C LEU A 49 24.18 -2.52 -15.02
N ALA A 50 24.67 -2.47 -13.78
CA ALA A 50 26.10 -2.61 -13.49
C ALA A 50 26.67 -3.98 -13.93
N ASN A 51 25.82 -5.00 -14.10
CA ASN A 51 26.23 -6.34 -14.54
C ASN A 51 26.18 -6.54 -16.06
N LEU A 52 25.66 -5.58 -16.85
CA LEU A 52 25.28 -5.79 -18.25
C LEU A 52 26.23 -5.18 -19.30
N SER A 53 27.15 -4.26 -18.96
CA SER A 53 28.15 -3.71 -19.89
C SER A 53 29.26 -2.88 -19.21
N SER A 54 30.43 -2.74 -19.85
CA SER A 54 31.62 -2.02 -19.35
C SER A 54 31.50 -0.49 -19.39
N ASP A 55 30.79 0.10 -20.35
CA ASP A 55 30.56 1.56 -20.42
C ASP A 55 29.36 2.01 -19.55
N THR A 56 28.32 1.17 -19.40
CA THR A 56 27.18 1.42 -18.49
C THR A 56 27.58 1.23 -17.03
N ALA A 57 28.60 0.41 -16.75
CA ALA A 57 29.17 0.27 -15.42
C ALA A 57 29.77 1.57 -14.87
N ALA A 58 30.14 2.55 -15.72
CA ALA A 58 30.71 3.83 -15.30
C ALA A 58 29.65 4.94 -15.06
N GLY A 59 28.51 4.90 -15.76
CA GLY A 59 27.47 5.94 -15.71
C GLY A 59 26.09 5.49 -15.20
N GLY A 60 25.88 4.19 -15.01
CA GLY A 60 24.67 3.60 -14.44
C GLY A 60 23.39 4.03 -15.17
N LEU A 61 22.36 4.42 -14.41
CA LEU A 61 21.08 4.89 -14.96
C LEU A 61 21.21 6.15 -15.83
N GLN A 62 22.26 6.96 -15.64
CA GLN A 62 22.47 8.19 -16.40
C GLN A 62 22.91 7.90 -17.84
N THR A 63 23.64 6.82 -18.08
CA THR A 63 24.15 6.45 -19.42
C THR A 63 23.44 5.24 -20.03
N ALA A 64 22.57 4.56 -19.27
CA ALA A 64 21.83 3.39 -19.73
C ALA A 64 21.11 3.66 -21.06
N SER A 65 21.33 2.81 -22.05
CA SER A 65 20.62 2.85 -23.33
C SER A 65 19.28 2.10 -23.25
N ALA A 66 18.43 2.27 -24.26
CA ALA A 66 17.21 1.47 -24.38
C ALA A 66 17.51 -0.04 -24.49
N ASP A 67 18.65 -0.42 -25.07
CA ASP A 67 19.06 -1.82 -25.19
C ASP A 67 19.48 -2.42 -23.83
N ASP A 68 20.20 -1.65 -23.01
CA ASP A 68 20.57 -2.07 -21.64
C ASP A 68 19.31 -2.29 -20.78
N LEU A 69 18.35 -1.38 -20.88
CA LEU A 69 17.07 -1.51 -20.16
C LEU A 69 16.24 -2.71 -20.65
N ARG A 70 16.28 -3.03 -21.95
CA ARG A 70 15.62 -4.23 -22.49
C ARG A 70 16.29 -5.52 -22.02
N LYS A 71 17.62 -5.55 -21.96
CA LYS A 71 18.38 -6.69 -21.43
C LYS A 71 18.03 -6.93 -19.96
N GLU A 72 17.96 -5.87 -19.16
CA GLU A 72 17.55 -5.97 -17.75
C GLU A 72 16.10 -6.45 -17.61
N LEU A 73 15.18 -5.93 -18.41
CA LEU A 73 13.79 -6.40 -18.44
C LEU A 73 13.71 -7.89 -18.81
N HIS A 74 14.50 -8.35 -19.79
CA HIS A 74 14.57 -9.75 -20.17
C HIS A 74 15.12 -10.64 -19.03
N LEU A 75 16.11 -10.13 -18.28
CA LEU A 75 16.62 -10.81 -17.09
C LEU A 75 15.55 -10.99 -16.02
N TRP A 76 14.70 -9.97 -15.77
CA TRP A 76 13.59 -10.10 -14.83
C TRP A 76 12.60 -11.18 -15.23
N TYR A 77 12.30 -11.32 -16.52
CA TYR A 77 11.47 -12.43 -17.00
C TYR A 77 12.15 -13.79 -16.79
N LYS A 78 13.45 -13.90 -17.09
CA LYS A 78 14.22 -15.14 -16.85
C LYS A 78 14.30 -15.54 -15.38
N GLN A 79 14.36 -14.55 -14.48
CA GLN A 79 14.33 -14.76 -13.03
C GLN A 79 12.94 -15.11 -12.49
N GLY A 80 11.90 -15.16 -13.35
CA GLY A 80 10.55 -15.53 -12.94
C GLY A 80 9.82 -14.46 -12.13
N LEU A 81 10.19 -13.18 -12.27
CA LEU A 81 9.48 -12.11 -11.59
C LEU A 81 8.02 -12.01 -12.08
N THR A 82 7.11 -11.76 -11.14
CA THR A 82 5.70 -11.56 -11.49
C THR A 82 5.52 -10.34 -12.38
N ALA A 83 4.54 -10.39 -13.29
CA ALA A 83 4.16 -9.26 -14.15
C ALA A 83 3.89 -7.98 -13.34
N ARG A 84 3.31 -8.11 -12.14
CA ARG A 84 3.04 -6.99 -11.22
C ARG A 84 4.33 -6.36 -10.70
N THR A 85 5.31 -7.17 -10.31
CA THR A 85 6.63 -6.67 -9.87
C THR A 85 7.34 -5.93 -11.01
N ILE A 86 7.33 -6.51 -12.22
CA ILE A 86 7.95 -5.89 -13.41
C ILE A 86 7.26 -4.57 -13.75
N ALA A 87 5.92 -4.53 -13.79
CA ALA A 87 5.16 -3.31 -14.09
C ALA A 87 5.45 -2.19 -13.08
N ARG A 88 5.51 -2.52 -11.78
CA ARG A 88 5.82 -1.55 -10.72
C ARG A 88 7.23 -0.97 -10.89
N ARG A 89 8.25 -1.81 -11.09
CA ARG A 89 9.63 -1.36 -11.33
C ARG A 89 9.73 -0.48 -12.57
N LEU A 90 9.06 -0.87 -13.66
CA LEU A 90 9.06 -0.11 -14.90
C LEU A 90 8.36 1.26 -14.74
N SER A 91 7.29 1.33 -13.95
CA SER A 91 6.65 2.61 -13.60
C SER A 91 7.59 3.52 -12.82
N THR A 92 8.31 2.99 -11.82
CA THR A 92 9.31 3.74 -11.06
C THR A 92 10.43 4.25 -11.98
N LEU A 93 10.95 3.37 -12.85
CA LEU A 93 12.00 3.70 -13.80
C LEU A 93 11.58 4.81 -14.77
N ARG A 94 10.36 4.76 -15.31
CA ARG A 94 9.83 5.80 -16.20
C ARG A 94 9.72 7.16 -15.50
N HIS A 95 9.22 7.19 -14.26
CA HIS A 95 9.17 8.44 -13.49
C HIS A 95 10.57 9.01 -13.25
N PHE A 96 11.54 8.17 -12.89
CA PHE A 96 12.92 8.58 -12.68
C PHE A 96 13.58 9.10 -13.98
N MET A 97 13.39 8.41 -15.11
CA MET A 97 13.94 8.83 -16.40
C MET A 97 13.32 10.14 -16.89
N SER A 98 12.01 10.33 -16.73
CA SER A 98 11.36 11.61 -17.03
C SER A 98 11.88 12.75 -16.15
N TRP A 99 12.13 12.49 -14.86
CA TRP A 99 12.74 13.47 -13.97
C TRP A 99 14.19 13.80 -14.39
N MET A 100 15.00 12.81 -14.78
CA MET A 100 16.35 13.07 -15.27
C MET A 100 16.36 13.96 -16.53
N VAL A 101 15.36 13.83 -17.39
CA VAL A 101 15.21 14.74 -18.54
C VAL A 101 14.79 16.14 -18.08
N ALA A 102 13.82 16.24 -17.17
CA ALA A 102 13.36 17.53 -16.64
C ALA A 102 14.47 18.32 -15.92
N GLU A 103 15.36 17.64 -15.20
CA GLU A 103 16.51 18.21 -14.49
C GLU A 103 17.77 18.35 -15.37
N ASN A 104 17.67 18.11 -16.68
CA ASN A 104 18.79 18.16 -17.64
C ASN A 104 19.95 17.21 -17.32
N HIS A 105 19.71 16.14 -16.56
CA HIS A 105 20.67 15.05 -16.36
C HIS A 105 20.81 14.15 -17.58
N ARG A 106 19.79 14.13 -18.45
CA ARG A 106 19.76 13.48 -19.76
C ARG A 106 18.96 14.31 -20.75
N THR A 107 19.24 14.15 -22.04
CA THR A 107 18.47 14.77 -23.14
C THR A 107 17.42 13.82 -23.72
N ASP A 108 17.51 12.53 -23.40
CA ASP A 108 16.65 11.47 -23.93
C ASP A 108 16.00 10.64 -22.81
N ASN A 109 14.83 10.08 -23.09
CA ASN A 109 14.17 9.12 -22.21
C ASN A 109 14.17 7.71 -22.84
N PRO A 110 15.16 6.84 -22.52
CA PRO A 110 15.24 5.49 -23.10
C PRO A 110 14.12 4.56 -22.64
N SER A 111 13.46 4.86 -21.51
CA SER A 111 12.42 3.99 -20.93
C SER A 111 11.08 4.02 -21.67
N GLN A 112 10.88 4.99 -22.57
CA GLN A 112 9.67 5.12 -23.37
C GLN A 112 9.48 3.96 -24.37
N PHE A 113 10.58 3.30 -24.76
CA PHE A 113 10.58 2.20 -25.73
C PHE A 113 10.51 0.81 -25.08
N LEU A 114 10.18 0.75 -23.79
CA LEU A 114 10.05 -0.48 -23.03
C LEU A 114 8.58 -0.88 -22.94
N ASP A 115 8.27 -2.10 -23.34
CA ASP A 115 6.93 -2.65 -23.22
C ASP A 115 6.63 -3.05 -21.78
N SER A 116 5.46 -2.64 -21.29
CA SER A 116 4.96 -3.11 -20.01
C SER A 116 4.35 -4.51 -20.14
N PRO A 117 4.54 -5.40 -19.15
CA PRO A 117 3.85 -6.67 -19.14
C PRO A 117 2.33 -6.42 -19.13
N LYS A 118 1.58 -7.22 -19.90
CA LYS A 118 0.13 -7.24 -19.80
C LYS A 118 -0.25 -7.76 -18.41
N LEU A 119 -0.77 -6.89 -17.57
CA LEU A 119 -1.30 -7.29 -16.28
C LEU A 119 -2.67 -7.94 -16.50
N PRO A 120 -2.91 -9.15 -15.99
CA PRO A 120 -4.27 -9.68 -15.96
C PRO A 120 -5.11 -8.74 -15.08
N GLN A 121 -6.10 -8.08 -15.69
CA GLN A 121 -7.11 -7.34 -14.95
C GLN A 121 -8.06 -8.34 -14.29
N SER A 122 -7.63 -8.87 -13.15
CA SER A 122 -8.58 -9.42 -12.19
C SER A 122 -9.16 -8.24 -11.42
N LEU A 123 -10.29 -7.70 -11.88
CA LEU A 123 -11.12 -6.90 -10.97
C LEU A 123 -11.45 -7.79 -9.77
N PRO A 124 -11.19 -7.35 -8.53
CA PRO A 124 -11.63 -8.12 -7.38
C PRO A 124 -13.14 -8.27 -7.46
N LYS A 125 -13.65 -9.50 -7.38
CA LYS A 125 -15.09 -9.75 -7.29
C LYS A 125 -15.63 -8.99 -6.06
N SER A 126 -16.69 -8.20 -6.26
CA SER A 126 -17.38 -7.52 -5.17
C SER A 126 -18.15 -8.52 -4.33
N LEU A 127 -18.13 -8.33 -3.01
CA LEU A 127 -19.05 -9.03 -2.12
C LEU A 127 -20.47 -8.51 -2.35
N SER A 128 -21.44 -9.42 -2.36
CA SER A 128 -22.85 -9.09 -2.21
C SER A 128 -23.14 -8.59 -0.79
N GLU A 129 -24.29 -7.93 -0.61
CA GLU A 129 -24.75 -7.45 0.70
C GLU A 129 -24.84 -8.59 1.72
N ASP A 130 -25.41 -9.73 1.32
CA ASP A 130 -25.53 -10.93 2.17
C ASP A 130 -24.16 -11.47 2.61
N GLU A 131 -23.17 -11.47 1.72
CA GLU A 131 -21.81 -11.90 2.05
C GLU A 131 -21.14 -10.93 3.03
N VAL A 132 -21.41 -9.63 2.92
CA VAL A 132 -20.91 -8.64 3.88
C VAL A 132 -21.54 -8.86 5.25
N ILE A 133 -22.86 -9.03 5.31
CA ILE A 133 -23.57 -9.31 6.57
C ILE A 133 -23.01 -10.59 7.21
N THR A 134 -22.88 -11.66 6.43
CA THR A 134 -22.31 -12.95 6.91
C THR A 134 -20.89 -12.77 7.43
N LEU A 135 -20.07 -11.96 6.76
CA LEU A 135 -18.70 -11.68 7.21
C LEU A 135 -18.68 -10.90 8.53
N ILE A 136 -19.55 -9.90 8.67
CA ILE A 136 -19.68 -9.09 9.88
C ILE A 136 -20.15 -9.97 11.06
N GLU A 137 -21.12 -10.85 10.84
CA GLU A 137 -21.62 -11.80 11.84
C GLU A 137 -20.55 -12.83 12.26
N ALA A 138 -19.68 -13.23 11.33
CA ALA A 138 -18.57 -14.13 11.63
C ALA A 138 -17.55 -13.57 12.64
N SER A 139 -17.63 -12.28 13.00
CA SER A 139 -16.79 -11.72 14.07
C SER A 139 -17.06 -12.40 15.42
N ALA A 140 -18.26 -12.93 15.63
CA ALA A 140 -18.65 -13.65 16.86
C ALA A 140 -17.84 -14.94 17.11
N HIS A 141 -17.13 -15.44 16.10
CA HIS A 141 -16.23 -16.59 16.25
C HIS A 141 -14.83 -16.21 16.75
N LEU A 142 -14.51 -14.92 16.84
CA LEU A 142 -13.27 -14.44 17.43
C LEU A 142 -13.39 -14.35 18.96
N PRO A 143 -12.27 -14.33 19.70
CA PRO A 143 -12.27 -13.98 21.12
C PRO A 143 -12.99 -12.64 21.35
N GLU A 144 -13.72 -12.52 22.46
CA GLU A 144 -14.64 -11.41 22.76
C GLU A 144 -14.11 -10.01 22.38
N THR A 145 -12.92 -9.63 22.89
CA THR A 145 -12.31 -8.33 22.57
C THR A 145 -12.08 -8.15 21.07
N GLN A 146 -11.61 -9.18 20.37
CA GLN A 146 -11.39 -9.13 18.92
C GLN A 146 -12.71 -9.13 18.15
N ALA A 147 -13.73 -9.83 18.65
CA ALA A 147 -15.06 -9.87 18.05
C ALA A 147 -15.69 -8.47 18.04
N LEU A 148 -15.66 -7.76 19.17
CA LEU A 148 -16.16 -6.38 19.28
C LEU A 148 -15.32 -5.40 18.46
N GLN A 149 -13.98 -5.50 18.52
CA GLN A 149 -13.06 -4.68 17.75
C GLN A 149 -13.30 -4.82 16.24
N MET A 150 -13.41 -6.05 15.74
CA MET A 150 -13.64 -6.33 14.32
C MET A 150 -15.07 -6.00 13.88
N ARG A 151 -16.08 -6.19 14.75
CA ARG A 151 -17.45 -5.78 14.48
C ARG A 151 -17.53 -4.27 14.26
N ALA A 152 -17.00 -3.49 15.21
CA ALA A 152 -16.95 -2.03 15.09
C ALA A 152 -16.18 -1.60 13.83
N GLY A 153 -15.01 -2.21 13.60
CA GLY A 153 -14.19 -1.92 12.44
C GLY A 153 -14.89 -2.18 11.10
N LEU A 154 -15.56 -3.32 10.93
CA LEU A 154 -16.22 -3.67 9.67
C LEU A 154 -17.50 -2.88 9.42
N GLU A 155 -18.29 -2.61 10.44
CA GLU A 155 -19.51 -1.80 10.32
C GLU A 155 -19.18 -0.36 9.92
N LEU A 156 -18.13 0.23 10.52
CA LEU A 156 -17.63 1.55 10.13
C LEU A 156 -17.08 1.55 8.70
N LEU A 157 -16.40 0.48 8.30
CA LEU A 157 -15.81 0.37 6.99
C LEU A 157 -16.90 0.20 5.91
N TYR A 158 -17.89 -0.66 6.15
CA TYR A 158 -19.00 -0.90 5.24
C TYR A 158 -19.93 0.31 5.14
N ALA A 159 -20.47 0.79 6.25
CA ALA A 159 -21.45 1.86 6.26
C ALA A 159 -20.85 3.24 5.95
N GLY A 160 -19.62 3.50 6.43
CA GLY A 160 -18.90 4.74 6.16
C GLY A 160 -18.14 4.74 4.83
N GLY A 161 -18.07 3.61 4.12
CA GLY A 161 -17.25 3.51 2.91
C GLY A 161 -15.80 3.96 3.14
N LEU A 162 -15.25 3.58 4.30
CA LEU A 162 -13.91 3.98 4.71
C LEU A 162 -12.87 3.08 4.06
N ARG A 163 -11.70 3.65 3.76
CA ARG A 163 -10.53 2.82 3.47
C ARG A 163 -9.99 2.18 4.73
N ILE A 164 -9.37 0.99 4.64
CA ILE A 164 -8.72 0.37 5.80
C ILE A 164 -7.72 1.34 6.45
N SER A 165 -6.93 2.07 5.66
CA SER A 165 -5.98 3.05 6.21
C SER A 165 -6.68 4.23 6.88
N GLU A 166 -7.87 4.61 6.44
CA GLU A 166 -8.68 5.68 7.04
C GLU A 166 -9.33 5.19 8.34
N LEU A 167 -9.89 3.98 8.33
CA LEU A 167 -10.42 3.32 9.53
C LEU A 167 -9.36 3.22 10.64
N LEU A 168 -8.16 2.74 10.30
CA LEU A 168 -7.08 2.59 11.27
C LEU A 168 -6.46 3.93 11.70
N ALA A 169 -6.82 5.04 11.05
CA ALA A 169 -6.40 6.37 11.45
C ALA A 169 -7.47 7.12 12.27
N LEU A 170 -8.68 6.55 12.42
CA LEU A 170 -9.72 7.12 13.27
C LEU A 170 -9.27 7.15 14.72
N ARG A 171 -9.61 8.25 15.39
CA ARG A 171 -9.35 8.48 16.81
C ARG A 171 -10.62 8.38 17.62
N VAL A 172 -10.48 8.13 18.92
CA VAL A 172 -11.61 8.11 19.86
C VAL A 172 -12.44 9.39 19.79
N GLN A 173 -11.76 10.54 19.71
CA GLN A 173 -12.40 11.85 19.60
C GLN A 173 -13.21 12.05 18.32
N ASP A 174 -12.98 11.27 17.27
CA ASP A 174 -13.71 11.37 16.01
C ASP A 174 -15.13 10.84 16.18
N MET A 175 -15.31 9.88 17.09
CA MET A 175 -16.59 9.27 17.48
C MET A 175 -17.25 9.95 18.70
N ALA A 176 -16.72 11.07 19.19
CA ALA A 176 -17.29 11.76 20.34
C ALA A 176 -18.57 12.54 19.98
N GLY A 177 -19.60 12.40 20.82
CA GLY A 177 -20.89 13.09 20.70
C GLY A 177 -21.84 12.48 19.65
N ASP A 178 -22.96 13.16 19.39
CA ASP A 178 -23.99 12.73 18.41
C ASP A 178 -23.61 13.07 16.96
N ARG A 179 -22.40 12.70 16.55
CA ARG A 179 -21.94 12.95 15.18
C ARG A 179 -22.56 11.95 14.21
N GLN A 180 -23.22 12.49 13.18
CA GLN A 180 -23.75 11.71 12.04
C GLN A 180 -22.76 11.65 10.86
N MET A 181 -21.62 12.36 10.94
CA MET A 181 -20.65 12.46 9.86
C MET A 181 -19.21 12.38 10.41
N LEU A 182 -18.33 11.68 9.70
CA LEU A 182 -16.88 11.67 9.90
C LEU A 182 -16.18 12.53 8.86
N VAL A 183 -15.17 13.28 9.28
CA VAL A 183 -14.25 13.98 8.37
C VAL A 183 -13.09 13.05 8.06
N ILE A 184 -12.99 12.63 6.80
CA ILE A 184 -11.97 11.68 6.34
C ILE A 184 -10.93 12.40 5.49
N LYS A 185 -9.66 12.30 5.87
CA LYS A 185 -8.53 12.81 5.12
C LYS A 185 -8.07 11.79 4.08
N GLY A 186 -8.35 12.07 2.81
CA GLY A 186 -7.91 11.26 1.67
C GLY A 186 -6.51 11.60 1.18
N LYS A 187 -6.07 10.86 0.15
CA LYS A 187 -4.78 11.05 -0.54
C LYS A 187 -4.66 12.49 -1.07
N GLY A 188 -3.50 13.11 -0.82
CA GLY A 188 -3.23 14.50 -1.23
C GLY A 188 -3.82 15.56 -0.29
N GLY A 189 -4.24 15.19 0.92
CA GLY A 189 -4.73 16.13 1.93
C GLY A 189 -6.15 16.63 1.70
N ARG A 190 -6.90 16.03 0.77
CA ARG A 190 -8.30 16.37 0.52
C ARG A 190 -9.20 15.74 1.57
N GLU A 191 -10.05 16.54 2.19
CA GLU A 191 -11.04 16.07 3.16
C GLU A 191 -12.37 15.74 2.46
N ARG A 192 -13.04 14.69 2.95
CA ARG A 192 -14.43 14.36 2.57
C ARG A 192 -15.25 14.04 3.80
N LEU A 193 -16.55 14.28 3.72
CA LEU A 193 -17.49 13.84 4.75
C LEU A 193 -17.99 12.43 4.43
N SER A 194 -18.03 11.58 5.45
CA SER A 194 -18.58 10.24 5.39
C SER A 194 -19.76 10.13 6.37
N PRO A 195 -20.94 9.68 5.95
CA PRO A 195 -22.04 9.44 6.88
C PRO A 195 -21.69 8.30 7.85
N LEU A 196 -22.22 8.42 9.07
CA LEU A 196 -22.28 7.35 10.06
C LEU A 196 -23.71 6.86 10.18
N THR A 197 -23.90 5.55 10.16
CA THR A 197 -25.21 4.96 10.46
C THR A 197 -25.38 4.77 11.96
N ALA A 198 -26.63 4.69 12.42
CA ALA A 198 -26.93 4.41 13.82
C ALA A 198 -26.28 3.10 14.30
N VAL A 199 -26.24 2.08 13.43
CA VAL A 199 -25.58 0.79 13.72
C VAL A 199 -24.08 0.99 13.93
N SER A 200 -23.40 1.72 13.04
CA SER A 200 -21.96 1.96 13.14
C SER A 200 -21.58 2.74 14.41
N VAL A 201 -22.40 3.71 14.81
CA VAL A 201 -22.21 4.45 16.05
C VAL A 201 -22.38 3.54 17.27
N GLU A 202 -23.43 2.71 17.29
CA GLU A 202 -23.71 1.83 18.41
C GLU A 202 -22.62 0.78 18.60
N VAL A 203 -22.17 0.12 17.53
CA VAL A 203 -21.09 -0.88 17.67
C VAL A 203 -19.75 -0.25 18.06
N ALA A 204 -19.49 0.98 17.63
CA ALA A 204 -18.30 1.72 18.06
C ALA A 204 -18.40 2.09 19.55
N ARG A 205 -19.58 2.47 20.03
CA ARG A 205 -19.84 2.72 21.46
C ARG A 205 -19.62 1.46 22.30
N LEU A 206 -20.21 0.33 21.90
CA LEU A 206 -20.03 -0.96 22.58
C LEU A 206 -18.56 -1.38 22.64
N TRP A 207 -17.83 -1.15 21.54
CA TRP A 207 -16.39 -1.37 21.52
C TRP A 207 -15.63 -0.48 22.52
N LEU A 208 -15.93 0.83 22.55
CA LEU A 208 -15.29 1.77 23.48
C LEU A 208 -15.58 1.41 24.94
N GLU A 209 -16.81 1.00 25.26
CA GLU A 209 -17.21 0.54 26.59
C GLU A 209 -16.43 -0.70 27.02
N HIS A 210 -16.30 -1.69 26.14
CA HIS A 210 -15.51 -2.90 26.41
C HIS A 210 -14.02 -2.60 26.55
N ARG A 211 -13.48 -1.76 25.66
CA ARG A 211 -12.07 -1.39 25.63
C ARG A 211 -11.66 -0.65 26.90
N ASP A 212 -12.51 0.27 27.38
CA ASP A 212 -12.22 1.15 28.50
C ASP A 212 -12.80 0.63 29.85
N ALA A 213 -13.30 -0.61 29.88
CA ALA A 213 -13.91 -1.22 31.07
C ALA A 213 -12.96 -1.29 32.28
N ASP A 214 -11.67 -1.57 32.04
CA ASP A 214 -10.62 -1.60 33.06
C ASP A 214 -9.89 -0.25 33.23
N GLY A 215 -10.45 0.82 32.63
CA GLY A 215 -9.86 2.15 32.56
C GLY A 215 -9.50 2.56 31.13
N PRO A 216 -9.33 3.87 30.88
CA PRO A 216 -9.11 4.38 29.54
C PRO A 216 -7.78 3.90 28.97
N VAL A 217 -7.79 3.50 27.69
CA VAL A 217 -6.55 3.21 26.96
C VAL A 217 -5.76 4.51 26.73
N THR A 218 -4.56 4.60 27.29
CA THR A 218 -3.73 5.82 27.26
C THR A 218 -2.54 5.77 26.31
N HIS A 219 -2.15 4.58 25.84
CA HIS A 219 -0.96 4.43 24.99
C HIS A 219 -1.20 4.82 23.52
N SER A 220 -2.46 5.00 23.11
CA SER A 220 -2.85 5.39 21.76
C SER A 220 -4.19 6.13 21.78
N ASP A 221 -4.37 7.05 20.83
CA ASP A 221 -5.64 7.74 20.55
C ASP A 221 -6.49 7.02 19.49
N GLN A 222 -5.99 5.94 18.89
CA GLN A 222 -6.66 5.18 17.85
C GLN A 222 -7.97 4.57 18.37
N LEU A 223 -9.05 4.74 17.60
CA LEU A 223 -10.39 4.24 17.93
C LEU A 223 -10.37 2.73 18.20
N LEU A 224 -9.69 1.97 17.34
CA LEU A 224 -9.65 0.50 17.39
C LEU A 224 -8.45 -0.05 18.18
N ALA A 225 -7.71 0.74 18.95
CA ALA A 225 -6.66 0.19 19.82
C ALA A 225 -7.27 -0.69 20.92
N ASP A 226 -6.68 -1.86 21.19
CA ASP A 226 -7.02 -2.65 22.38
C ASP A 226 -6.21 -2.19 23.59
N ALA A 227 -6.36 -2.83 24.76
CA ALA A 227 -5.64 -2.42 25.97
C ALA A 227 -4.09 -2.49 25.85
N LYS A 228 -3.56 -3.26 24.89
CA LYS A 228 -2.13 -3.55 24.76
C LYS A 228 -1.48 -2.90 23.54
N SER A 229 -2.24 -2.68 22.48
CA SER A 229 -1.70 -2.32 21.17
C SER A 229 -2.72 -1.67 20.25
N GLU A 230 -2.21 -0.83 19.35
CA GLU A 230 -2.94 -0.39 18.18
C GLU A 230 -3.27 -1.55 17.24
N LEU A 231 -4.43 -1.44 16.58
CA LEU A 231 -4.80 -2.35 15.51
C LEU A 231 -4.02 -2.02 14.25
N THR A 232 -3.09 -2.88 13.89
CA THR A 232 -2.29 -2.73 12.67
C THR A 232 -3.04 -3.29 11.46
N ARG A 233 -2.70 -2.81 10.26
CA ARG A 233 -3.21 -3.33 8.99
C ARG A 233 -2.98 -4.83 8.83
N GLN A 234 -1.83 -5.31 9.30
CA GLN A 234 -1.48 -6.73 9.23
C GLN A 234 -2.38 -7.56 10.15
N LYS A 235 -2.56 -7.14 11.42
CA LYS A 235 -3.45 -7.81 12.38
C LYS A 235 -4.90 -7.81 11.88
N PHE A 236 -5.40 -6.66 11.41
CA PHE A 236 -6.72 -6.55 10.80
C PHE A 236 -6.90 -7.52 9.62
N SER A 237 -5.92 -7.59 8.70
CA SER A 237 -5.98 -8.51 7.56
C SER A 237 -5.97 -9.98 7.97
N VAL A 238 -5.27 -10.35 9.05
CA VAL A 238 -5.26 -11.72 9.57
C VAL A 238 -6.63 -12.07 10.15
N LEU A 239 -7.19 -11.22 11.01
CA LEU A 239 -8.52 -11.42 11.61
C LEU A 239 -9.61 -11.49 10.53
N LEU A 240 -9.57 -10.59 9.55
CA LEU A 240 -10.50 -10.58 8.43
C LEU A 240 -10.48 -11.89 7.63
N LYS A 241 -9.30 -12.49 7.43
CA LYS A 241 -9.18 -13.80 6.75
C LYS A 241 -9.74 -14.93 7.59
N GLN A 242 -9.57 -14.90 8.91
CA GLN A 242 -10.16 -15.88 9.82
C GLN A 242 -11.69 -15.80 9.78
N MET A 243 -12.24 -14.59 9.86
CA MET A 243 -13.68 -14.34 9.74
C MET A 243 -14.22 -14.80 8.39
N ALA A 244 -13.55 -14.47 7.28
CA ALA A 244 -13.97 -14.91 5.96
C ALA A 244 -13.95 -16.44 5.80
N ALA A 245 -13.01 -17.13 6.46
CA ALA A 245 -12.98 -18.59 6.48
C ALA A 245 -14.19 -19.17 7.25
N HIS A 246 -14.57 -18.56 8.38
CA HIS A 246 -15.76 -18.96 9.13
C HIS A 246 -17.07 -18.66 8.39
N ALA A 247 -17.14 -17.54 7.67
CA ALA A 247 -18.27 -17.17 6.83
C ALA A 247 -18.39 -18.03 5.54
N GLY A 248 -17.47 -18.97 5.29
CA GLY A 248 -17.49 -19.78 4.07
C GLY A 248 -17.11 -19.01 2.79
N LEU A 249 -16.62 -17.77 2.92
CA LEU A 249 -16.30 -16.88 1.81
C LEU A 249 -14.90 -17.22 1.24
N ARG A 250 -14.83 -18.29 0.44
CA ARG A 250 -13.58 -18.70 -0.24
C ARG A 250 -13.43 -18.02 -1.61
N ALA A 251 -12.19 -17.62 -1.94
CA ALA A 251 -11.85 -17.30 -3.32
C ALA A 251 -11.72 -18.61 -4.12
N ASP A 252 -12.17 -18.58 -5.37
CA ASP A 252 -12.08 -19.66 -6.39
C ASP A 252 -10.63 -20.11 -6.71
N THR A 253 -9.62 -19.56 -6.03
CA THR A 253 -8.19 -19.75 -6.31
C THR A 253 -7.41 -20.39 -5.16
N GLY A 254 -8.08 -21.01 -4.18
CA GLY A 254 -7.39 -21.76 -3.11
C GLY A 254 -6.58 -20.90 -2.12
N GLN A 255 -6.71 -19.57 -2.18
CA GLN A 255 -6.18 -18.63 -1.21
C GLN A 255 -7.31 -18.09 -0.32
N PRO A 256 -7.07 -17.80 0.98
CA PRO A 256 -8.10 -17.23 1.84
C PRO A 256 -8.52 -15.83 1.36
N ALA A 257 -9.76 -15.81 0.85
CA ALA A 257 -10.76 -14.75 0.80
C ALA A 257 -10.63 -13.62 -0.24
N CYS A 258 -11.55 -13.67 -1.23
CA CYS A 258 -12.01 -12.52 -2.01
C CYS A 258 -12.49 -11.38 -1.11
N ALA A 259 -12.99 -11.65 0.11
CA ALA A 259 -13.43 -10.63 1.06
C ALA A 259 -12.29 -9.74 1.57
N ALA A 260 -11.15 -10.34 1.97
CA ALA A 260 -9.97 -9.57 2.39
C ALA A 260 -9.32 -8.85 1.20
N ALA A 261 -9.35 -9.45 0.01
CA ALA A 261 -8.88 -8.82 -1.21
C ALA A 261 -9.80 -7.68 -1.68
N PHE A 262 -11.12 -7.73 -1.48
CA PHE A 262 -12.05 -6.65 -1.85
C PHE A 262 -12.03 -5.51 -0.83
N PHE A 263 -12.13 -5.81 0.47
CA PHE A 263 -11.96 -4.78 1.51
C PHE A 263 -10.57 -4.16 1.51
N CYS A 264 -9.53 -4.91 1.11
CA CYS A 264 -8.26 -4.28 0.76
C CYS A 264 -8.38 -3.50 -0.55
N HIS A 265 -8.79 -4.09 -1.68
CA HIS A 265 -8.55 -3.50 -3.00
C HIS A 265 -9.56 -2.43 -3.44
N ALA A 266 -10.85 -2.56 -3.11
CA ALA A 266 -11.89 -1.53 -3.37
C ALA A 266 -11.67 -0.24 -2.57
N TYR A 267 -10.79 -0.32 -1.57
CA TYR A 267 -10.52 0.70 -0.58
C TYR A 267 -9.00 0.98 -0.44
N VAL A 268 -8.18 0.59 -1.43
CA VAL A 268 -6.70 0.75 -1.42
C VAL A 268 -6.15 1.86 -2.31
N GLU A 269 -6.97 2.62 -3.04
CA GLU A 269 -6.48 3.80 -3.77
C GLU A 269 -6.91 5.12 -3.17
#